data_AF-A0A0N1PGD7-F1
#
_entry.id   AF-A0A0N1PGD7-F1
#
_cell.length_a   1.000
_cell.length_b   1.000
_cell.length_c   1.000
_cell.angle_alpha   90.00
_cell.angle_beta   90.00
_cell.angle_gamma   90.00
#
_symmetry.space_group_name_H-M   'P 1'
#
loop_
_entity.id
_entity.type
_entity.pdbx_description
1 polymer ?
#
loop_
_entity_poly.entity_id
_entity_poly.type
_entity_poly.pdbx_seq_one_letter_code
_entity_poly.pdbx_strand_id
1 'polypeptide(L)'
;MDFTLNIFTLNCWGIPGVSKNRKERIEAIAKYLMQSSHNIVCLQEIWSEKDYLFLKDSLKEVLPYSHYFYSGVLGSGLCVFSKWLIQDVFFHQWPLNGYIHKIHHGDWFGGKGVGLCRIRYEDKLINVYCTHLHAEYHEDDMYLAHRVLQAYSTAEFVNLTTSPADVSILAGDLNTAPGDLSFRYYIQLYFN
;
A
#
# COMPACT_ATOMS: atom_id res chain seq x y z
N MET A 1 -7.45 -0.49 -28.88
CA MET A 1 -8.63 -0.19 -28.05
C MET A 1 -8.15 0.59 -26.86
N ASP A 2 -8.84 1.66 -26.50
CA ASP A 2 -8.53 2.42 -25.30
C ASP A 2 -8.89 1.60 -24.07
N PHE A 3 -7.97 1.52 -23.11
CA PHE A 3 -8.15 0.81 -21.86
C PHE A 3 -8.27 1.82 -20.72
N THR A 4 -9.31 1.70 -19.91
CA THR A 4 -9.52 2.56 -18.73
C THR A 4 -9.06 1.83 -17.48
N LEU A 5 -8.11 2.44 -16.77
CA LEU A 5 -7.56 1.93 -15.52
C LEU A 5 -8.09 2.75 -14.33
N ASN A 6 -8.92 2.11 -13.51
CA ASN A 6 -9.47 2.69 -12.28
C ASN A 6 -8.80 2.04 -11.06
N ILE A 7 -7.98 2.83 -10.35
CA ILE A 7 -7.31 2.38 -9.11
C ILE A 7 -7.98 3.02 -7.90
N PHE A 8 -8.14 2.23 -6.84
CA PHE A 8 -8.64 2.68 -5.55
C PHE A 8 -7.60 2.42 -4.48
N THR A 9 -7.39 3.36 -3.57
CA THR A 9 -6.55 3.17 -2.39
C THR A 9 -7.27 3.64 -1.14
N LEU A 10 -7.11 2.90 -0.04
CA LEU A 10 -7.70 3.26 1.25
C LEU A 10 -6.88 2.70 2.41
N ASN A 11 -6.54 3.59 3.34
CA ASN A 11 -6.13 3.19 4.68
C ASN A 11 -7.39 2.75 5.47
N CYS A 12 -7.45 1.48 5.82
CA CYS A 12 -8.60 0.86 6.46
C CYS A 12 -8.63 1.03 7.98
N TRP A 13 -7.57 1.58 8.58
CA TRP A 13 -7.39 1.69 10.02
C TRP A 13 -7.73 0.37 10.74
N GLY A 14 -7.17 -0.75 10.34
CA GLY A 14 -7.58 -2.11 10.73
C GLY A 14 -6.77 -2.74 11.87
N ILE A 15 -6.32 -1.97 12.85
CA ILE A 15 -5.44 -2.43 13.94
C ILE A 15 -6.23 -3.24 14.99
N PRO A 16 -5.88 -4.51 15.26
CA PRO A 16 -6.52 -5.32 16.29
C PRO A 16 -6.40 -4.70 17.70
N GLY A 17 -7.52 -4.60 18.41
CA GLY A 17 -7.57 -4.07 19.79
C GLY A 17 -7.50 -2.54 19.91
N VAL A 18 -7.11 -1.83 18.85
CA VAL A 18 -7.01 -0.35 18.84
C VAL A 18 -8.15 0.26 18.04
N SER A 19 -8.38 -0.23 16.83
CA SER A 19 -9.33 0.39 15.91
C SER A 19 -10.77 0.15 16.30
N LYS A 20 -11.52 1.24 16.46
CA LYS A 20 -12.96 1.19 16.79
C LYS A 20 -13.76 0.63 15.61
N ASN A 21 -14.78 -0.17 15.94
CA ASN A 21 -15.71 -0.78 14.98
C ASN A 21 -15.01 -1.48 13.82
N ARG A 22 -13.85 -2.11 14.09
CA ARG A 22 -12.98 -2.68 13.04
C ARG A 22 -13.76 -3.64 12.14
N LYS A 23 -14.49 -4.58 12.74
CA LYS A 23 -15.24 -5.60 12.01
C LYS A 23 -16.30 -4.99 11.10
N GLU A 24 -17.12 -4.08 11.64
CA GLU A 24 -18.20 -3.42 10.90
C GLU A 24 -17.66 -2.57 9.75
N ARG A 25 -16.51 -1.89 9.96
CA ARG A 25 -15.87 -1.11 8.90
C ARG A 25 -15.29 -2.00 7.80
N ILE A 26 -14.62 -3.10 8.15
CA ILE A 26 -14.10 -4.05 7.15
C ILE A 26 -15.24 -4.66 6.33
N GLU A 27 -16.35 -5.03 6.96
CA GLU A 27 -17.56 -5.52 6.28
C GLU A 27 -18.17 -4.46 5.34
N ALA A 28 -18.24 -3.21 5.78
CA ALA A 28 -18.73 -2.10 4.95
C ALA A 28 -17.81 -1.81 3.75
N ILE A 29 -16.49 -1.85 3.96
CA ILE A 29 -15.50 -1.71 2.89
C ILE A 29 -15.65 -2.83 1.87
N ALA A 30 -15.78 -4.08 2.31
CA ALA A 30 -16.03 -5.22 1.43
C ALA A 30 -17.30 -5.01 0.60
N LYS A 31 -18.40 -4.58 1.25
CA LYS A 31 -19.68 -4.29 0.57
C LYS A 31 -19.56 -3.22 -0.50
N TYR A 32 -18.85 -2.12 -0.21
CA TYR A 32 -18.60 -1.07 -1.18
C TYR A 32 -17.79 -1.60 -2.38
N LEU A 33 -16.68 -2.30 -2.11
CA LEU A 33 -15.78 -2.80 -3.15
C LEU A 33 -16.46 -3.82 -4.06
N MET A 34 -17.33 -4.70 -3.52
CA MET A 34 -18.15 -5.64 -4.30
C MET A 34 -19.05 -4.96 -5.34
N GLN A 35 -19.48 -3.72 -5.08
CA GLN A 35 -20.38 -2.96 -5.96
C GLN A 35 -19.63 -1.94 -6.84
N SER A 36 -18.32 -1.83 -6.66
CA SER A 36 -17.48 -0.84 -7.34
C SER A 36 -17.02 -1.30 -8.73
N SER A 37 -16.63 -0.35 -9.57
CA SER A 37 -16.04 -0.62 -10.90
C SER A 37 -14.50 -0.63 -10.89
N HIS A 38 -13.86 -0.51 -9.72
CA HIS A 38 -12.40 -0.46 -9.59
C HIS A 38 -11.73 -1.69 -10.20
N ASN A 39 -10.61 -1.48 -10.89
CA ASN A 39 -9.84 -2.55 -11.49
C ASN A 39 -8.81 -3.13 -10.53
N ILE A 40 -8.18 -2.24 -9.76
CA ILE A 40 -7.13 -2.57 -8.80
C ILE A 40 -7.41 -1.78 -7.52
N VAL A 41 -7.24 -2.45 -6.38
CA VAL A 41 -7.50 -1.91 -5.04
C VAL A 41 -6.26 -2.12 -4.17
N CYS A 42 -5.73 -1.04 -3.61
CA CYS A 42 -4.60 -1.04 -2.69
C CYS A 42 -5.11 -0.68 -1.29
N LEU A 43 -5.02 -1.59 -0.32
CA LEU A 43 -5.44 -1.32 1.06
C LEU A 43 -4.25 -1.24 2.00
N GLN A 44 -4.32 -0.29 2.93
CA GLN A 44 -3.35 -0.11 4.01
C GLN A 44 -4.01 -0.42 5.36
N GLU A 45 -3.18 -0.71 6.36
CA GLU A 45 -3.58 -1.08 7.72
C GLU A 45 -4.53 -2.28 7.84
N ILE A 46 -4.45 -3.24 6.94
CA ILE A 46 -5.08 -4.56 7.12
C ILE A 46 -4.13 -5.43 7.94
N TRP A 47 -4.12 -5.27 9.27
CA TRP A 47 -3.13 -5.96 10.13
C TRP A 47 -3.55 -7.38 10.53
N SER A 48 -4.84 -7.71 10.43
CA SER A 48 -5.34 -9.04 10.78
C SER A 48 -5.40 -9.94 9.55
N GLU A 49 -4.77 -11.11 9.63
CA GLU A 49 -4.94 -12.17 8.62
C GLU A 49 -6.42 -12.54 8.41
N LYS A 50 -7.21 -12.55 9.49
CA LYS A 50 -8.66 -12.82 9.41
C LYS A 50 -9.39 -11.76 8.57
N ASP A 51 -9.03 -10.49 8.75
CA ASP A 51 -9.65 -9.39 8.00
C ASP A 51 -9.23 -9.46 6.52
N TYR A 52 -7.97 -9.79 6.21
CA TYR A 52 -7.51 -10.03 4.84
C TYR A 52 -8.23 -11.22 4.17
N LEU A 53 -8.32 -12.37 4.85
CA LEU A 53 -8.98 -13.56 4.32
C LEU A 53 -10.48 -13.32 4.09
N PHE A 54 -11.14 -12.58 4.99
CA PHE A 54 -12.52 -12.15 4.81
C PHE A 54 -12.70 -11.27 3.55
N LEU A 55 -11.84 -10.27 3.36
CA LEU A 55 -11.86 -9.42 2.17
C LEU A 55 -11.61 -10.24 0.90
N LYS A 56 -10.63 -11.16 0.93
CA LYS A 56 -10.31 -12.06 -0.18
C LYS A 56 -11.49 -12.91 -0.61
N ASP A 57 -12.17 -13.55 0.34
CA ASP A 57 -13.34 -14.36 0.00
C ASP A 57 -14.53 -13.51 -0.48
N SER A 58 -14.76 -12.36 0.17
CA SER A 58 -15.87 -11.45 -0.20
C SER A 58 -15.70 -10.86 -1.60
N LEU A 59 -14.48 -10.56 -2.00
CA LEU A 59 -14.20 -9.85 -3.26
C LEU A 59 -13.90 -10.78 -4.43
N LYS A 60 -13.85 -12.10 -4.25
CA LYS A 60 -13.38 -13.06 -5.27
C LYS A 60 -14.11 -12.99 -6.61
N GLU A 61 -15.40 -12.63 -6.61
CA GLU A 61 -16.20 -12.54 -7.84
C GLU A 61 -15.88 -11.28 -8.67
N VAL A 62 -15.41 -10.20 -8.03
CA VAL A 62 -15.15 -8.91 -8.70
C VAL A 62 -13.66 -8.56 -8.78
N LEU A 63 -12.84 -9.08 -7.88
CA LEU A 63 -11.40 -8.89 -7.76
C LEU A 63 -10.74 -10.23 -7.37
N PRO A 64 -10.74 -11.22 -8.29
CA PRO A 64 -10.35 -12.61 -7.99
C PRO A 64 -8.88 -12.79 -7.60
N TYR A 65 -8.00 -11.85 -7.95
CA TYR A 65 -6.58 -11.95 -7.66
C TYR A 65 -6.23 -11.04 -6.49
N SER A 66 -5.52 -11.57 -5.51
CA SER A 66 -5.10 -10.79 -4.35
C SER A 66 -3.73 -11.20 -3.83
N HIS A 67 -3.04 -10.25 -3.22
CA HIS A 67 -1.78 -10.50 -2.52
C HIS A 67 -1.72 -9.68 -1.23
N TYR A 68 -1.28 -10.32 -0.15
CA TYR A 68 -0.96 -9.67 1.12
C TYR A 68 0.55 -9.70 1.29
N PHE A 69 1.15 -8.54 1.56
CA PHE A 69 2.59 -8.43 1.72
C PHE A 69 2.98 -8.77 3.17
N TYR A 70 3.46 -9.99 3.40
CA TYR A 70 3.97 -10.39 4.71
C TYR A 70 5.37 -9.81 4.94
N SER A 71 5.61 -9.25 6.13
CA SER A 71 6.88 -8.63 6.50
C SER A 71 6.99 -8.46 8.01
N GLY A 72 8.19 -8.60 8.57
CA GLY A 72 8.38 -8.47 10.03
C GLY A 72 7.52 -9.46 10.83
N VAL A 73 7.23 -9.14 12.08
CA VAL A 73 6.47 -10.03 12.99
C VAL A 73 4.96 -9.87 12.84
N LEU A 74 4.49 -8.64 12.56
CA LEU A 74 3.05 -8.32 12.49
C LEU A 74 2.51 -8.22 11.04
N GLY A 75 3.33 -8.42 10.02
CA GLY A 75 2.98 -8.13 8.62
C GLY A 75 3.28 -6.67 8.23
N SER A 76 2.93 -6.31 6.99
CA SER A 76 3.08 -4.92 6.50
C SER A 76 1.81 -4.09 6.65
N GLY A 77 0.65 -4.74 6.84
CA GLY A 77 -0.66 -4.11 6.75
C GLY A 77 -1.09 -3.76 5.31
N LEU A 78 -0.32 -4.17 4.30
CA LEU A 78 -0.56 -3.84 2.89
C LEU A 78 -1.11 -5.05 2.13
N CYS A 79 -2.14 -4.80 1.33
CA CYS A 79 -2.60 -5.78 0.35
C CYS A 79 -3.09 -5.12 -0.94
N VAL A 80 -3.06 -5.91 -2.02
CA VAL A 80 -3.56 -5.55 -3.34
C VAL A 80 -4.60 -6.57 -3.77
N PHE A 81 -5.71 -6.08 -4.32
CA PHE A 81 -6.74 -6.87 -5.01
C PHE A 81 -6.83 -6.38 -6.47
N SER A 82 -7.08 -7.30 -7.40
CA SER A 82 -7.02 -7.04 -8.84
C SER A 82 -8.05 -7.86 -9.60
N LYS A 83 -8.63 -7.24 -10.63
CA LYS A 83 -9.45 -7.91 -11.66
C LYS A 83 -8.63 -8.88 -12.51
N TRP A 84 -7.33 -8.61 -12.65
CA TRP A 84 -6.45 -9.35 -13.56
C TRP A 84 -5.30 -10.03 -12.83
N LEU A 85 -4.70 -11.01 -13.51
CA LEU A 85 -3.69 -11.88 -12.94
C LEU A 85 -2.48 -11.09 -12.42
N ILE A 86 -2.17 -11.28 -11.14
CA ILE A 86 -0.90 -10.86 -10.54
C ILE A 86 0.15 -11.90 -10.92
N GLN A 87 1.12 -11.54 -11.74
CA GLN A 87 2.16 -12.44 -12.23
C GLN A 87 3.36 -12.50 -11.30
N ASP A 88 3.83 -11.33 -10.89
CA ASP A 88 4.99 -11.19 -10.03
C ASP A 88 4.65 -10.34 -8.81
N VAL A 89 5.27 -10.67 -7.69
CA VAL A 89 5.15 -9.94 -6.43
C VAL A 89 6.53 -9.70 -5.86
N PHE A 90 6.74 -8.52 -5.30
CA PHE A 90 7.96 -8.19 -4.56
C PHE A 90 7.63 -7.27 -3.39
N PHE A 91 8.40 -7.35 -2.32
CA PHE A 91 8.27 -6.45 -1.18
C PHE A 91 9.62 -5.85 -0.83
N HIS A 92 9.71 -4.53 -0.86
CA HIS A 92 10.89 -3.78 -0.43
C HIS A 92 10.64 -3.18 0.95
N GLN A 93 11.25 -3.78 1.97
CA GLN A 93 11.21 -3.24 3.33
C GLN A 93 12.15 -2.02 3.42
N TRP A 94 11.66 -0.92 4.00
CA TRP A 94 12.51 0.26 4.16
C TRP A 94 13.60 0.04 5.21
N PRO A 95 14.79 0.65 5.01
CA PRO A 95 15.91 0.49 5.93
C PRO A 95 15.67 1.16 7.30
N LEU A 96 14.75 2.13 7.37
CA LEU A 96 14.44 2.86 8.60
C LEU A 96 12.92 2.90 8.84
N ASN A 97 12.46 2.22 9.89
CA ASN A 97 11.04 2.08 10.26
C ASN A 97 10.75 2.57 11.69
N GLY A 98 11.37 3.68 12.10
CA GLY A 98 11.15 4.30 13.40
C GLY A 98 12.21 3.94 14.45
N TYR A 99 11.97 4.34 15.69
CA TYR A 99 12.89 4.14 16.81
C TYR A 99 12.53 2.90 17.65
N ILE A 100 13.48 1.99 17.81
CA ILE A 100 13.39 0.71 18.55
C ILE A 100 12.76 0.85 19.95
N HIS A 101 13.02 1.96 20.65
CA HIS A 101 12.61 2.17 22.04
C HIS A 101 11.21 2.79 22.20
N LYS A 102 10.51 3.16 21.12
CA LYS A 102 9.14 3.72 21.18
C LYS A 102 8.10 2.68 20.81
N ILE A 103 7.99 1.66 21.66
CA ILE A 103 7.05 0.51 21.54
C ILE A 103 5.59 0.97 21.39
N HIS A 104 5.23 2.12 21.99
CA HIS A 104 3.87 2.69 21.91
C HIS A 104 3.50 3.28 20.54
N HIS A 105 4.47 3.48 19.64
CA HIS A 105 4.24 4.14 18.35
C HIS A 105 4.01 3.17 17.18
N GLY A 106 3.79 1.88 17.45
CA GLY A 106 3.24 0.86 16.51
C GLY A 106 4.07 0.50 15.27
N ASP A 107 4.80 1.47 14.72
CA ASP A 107 5.46 1.48 13.43
C ASP A 107 6.78 0.69 13.42
N TRP A 108 7.30 0.30 14.59
CA TRP A 108 8.49 -0.55 14.70
C TRP A 108 8.20 -2.04 14.44
N PHE A 109 7.01 -2.53 14.81
CA PHE A 109 6.71 -3.99 14.73
C PHE A 109 6.23 -4.45 13.36
N GLY A 110 5.67 -3.52 12.56
CA GLY A 110 5.28 -3.77 11.17
C GLY A 110 6.49 -3.62 10.27
N GLY A 111 6.77 -4.60 9.42
CA GLY A 111 7.83 -4.49 8.42
C GLY A 111 7.44 -3.51 7.31
N LYS A 112 7.29 -2.21 7.62
CA LYS A 112 6.83 -1.19 6.66
C LYS A 112 7.76 -1.12 5.44
N GLY A 113 7.16 -0.79 4.30
CA GLY A 113 7.81 -0.84 3.02
C GLY A 113 6.88 -0.53 1.86
N VAL A 114 7.31 -0.90 0.67
CA VAL A 114 6.53 -0.82 -0.56
C VAL A 114 6.40 -2.21 -1.18
N GLY A 115 5.16 -2.62 -1.41
CA GLY A 115 4.83 -3.85 -2.13
C GLY A 115 4.62 -3.56 -3.62
N LEU A 116 5.17 -4.40 -4.48
CA LEU A 116 4.96 -4.38 -5.93
C LEU A 116 4.13 -5.60 -6.32
N CYS A 117 3.04 -5.38 -7.06
CA CYS A 117 2.37 -6.38 -7.87
C CYS A 117 2.51 -6.02 -9.35
N ARG A 118 3.05 -6.95 -10.15
CA ARG A 118 3.02 -6.86 -11.61
C ARG A 118 1.81 -7.60 -12.14
N ILE A 119 0.91 -6.86 -12.78
CA ILE A 119 -0.43 -7.32 -13.18
C ILE A 119 -0.50 -7.35 -14.70
N ARG A 120 -1.00 -8.45 -15.28
CA ARG A 120 -1.18 -8.58 -16.72
C ARG A 120 -2.61 -8.27 -17.12
N TYR A 121 -2.77 -7.30 -18.01
CA TYR A 121 -4.02 -7.03 -18.71
C TYR A 121 -3.82 -7.20 -20.22
N GLU A 122 -4.37 -8.26 -20.80
CA GLU A 122 -4.12 -8.63 -22.20
C GLU A 122 -2.61 -8.73 -22.50
N ASP A 123 -2.11 -7.91 -23.42
CA ASP A 123 -0.71 -7.77 -23.82
C ASP A 123 0.09 -6.80 -22.93
N LYS A 124 -0.56 -6.07 -22.02
CA LYS A 124 0.04 -5.01 -21.20
C LYS A 124 0.46 -5.51 -19.83
N LEU A 125 1.55 -4.94 -19.34
CA LEU A 125 2.07 -5.09 -17.98
C LEU A 125 1.85 -3.81 -17.18
N ILE A 126 1.19 -3.95 -16.03
CA ILE A 126 0.90 -2.87 -15.11
C ILE A 126 1.65 -3.16 -13.80
N ASN A 127 2.58 -2.31 -13.41
CA ASN A 127 3.13 -2.34 -12.06
C ASN A 127 2.24 -1.51 -11.13
N VAL A 128 1.85 -2.11 -10.01
CA VAL A 128 1.16 -1.41 -8.93
C VAL A 128 1.99 -1.52 -7.67
N TYR A 129 2.41 -0.36 -7.16
CA TYR A 129 3.14 -0.21 -5.93
C TYR A 129 2.15 0.23 -4.84
N CYS A 130 2.05 -0.54 -3.76
CA CYS A 130 1.24 -0.23 -2.58
C CYS A 130 2.16 0.12 -1.42
N THR A 131 1.90 1.24 -0.73
CA THR A 131 2.71 1.64 0.42
C THR A 131 1.91 2.36 1.50
N HIS A 132 2.50 2.46 2.70
CA HIS A 132 1.99 3.23 3.82
C HIS A 132 3.17 3.82 4.61
N LEU A 133 3.38 5.13 4.49
CA LEU A 133 4.55 5.79 5.10
C LEU A 133 4.37 5.91 6.62
N HIS A 134 5.46 6.24 7.31
CA HIS A 134 5.37 6.59 8.74
C HIS A 134 4.36 7.72 8.94
N ALA A 135 3.56 7.67 10.00
CA ALA A 135 2.57 8.71 10.23
C ALA A 135 3.21 9.96 10.85
N GLU A 136 2.61 11.12 10.61
CA GLU A 136 2.90 12.33 11.36
C GLU A 136 2.04 12.36 12.62
N TYR A 137 2.64 12.00 13.76
CA TYR A 137 1.89 11.89 15.02
C TYR A 137 1.74 13.24 15.75
N HIS A 138 2.60 14.22 15.47
CA HIS A 138 2.64 15.53 16.14
C HIS A 138 3.24 16.61 15.21
N GLU A 139 2.85 17.88 15.43
CA GLU A 139 3.38 19.06 14.72
C GLU A 139 4.90 19.23 14.88
N ASP A 140 5.45 18.84 16.04
CA ASP A 140 6.89 18.66 16.23
C ASP A 140 7.33 17.34 15.59
N ASP A 141 7.43 17.36 14.26
CA ASP A 141 7.61 16.18 13.44
C ASP A 141 9.02 15.58 13.50
N MET A 142 9.28 14.84 14.59
CA MET A 142 10.50 14.07 14.74
C MET A 142 10.66 12.93 13.71
N TYR A 143 9.61 12.64 12.95
CA TYR A 143 9.57 11.57 11.96
C TYR A 143 9.75 12.08 10.53
N LEU A 144 9.96 13.38 10.32
CA LEU A 144 10.20 13.95 8.99
C LEU A 144 11.34 13.23 8.27
N ALA A 145 12.47 13.03 8.97
CA ALA A 145 13.62 12.33 8.41
C ALA A 145 13.29 10.88 8.02
N HIS A 146 12.40 10.21 8.78
CA HIS A 146 11.93 8.87 8.46
C HIS A 146 11.08 8.90 7.19
N ARG A 147 10.08 9.79 7.11
CA ARG A 147 9.21 9.92 5.93
C ARG A 147 10.00 10.29 4.68
N VAL A 148 10.99 11.19 4.79
CA VAL A 148 11.88 11.55 3.67
C VAL A 148 12.70 10.36 3.20
N LEU A 149 13.32 9.59 4.10
CA LEU A 149 14.09 8.40 3.73
C LEU A 149 13.22 7.29 3.13
N GLN A 150 12.01 7.09 3.65
CA GLN A 150 11.04 6.14 3.11
C GLN A 150 10.55 6.56 1.72
N ALA A 151 10.29 7.86 1.52
CA ALA A 151 9.92 8.42 0.23
C ALA A 151 11.04 8.22 -0.81
N TYR A 152 12.28 8.58 -0.46
CA TYR A 152 13.46 8.37 -1.30
C TYR A 152 13.64 6.88 -1.64
N SER A 153 13.61 6.00 -0.64
CA SER A 153 13.77 4.56 -0.86
C SER A 153 12.65 3.97 -1.72
N THR A 154 11.42 4.47 -1.58
CA THR A 154 10.30 4.06 -2.43
C THR A 154 10.51 4.51 -3.87
N ALA A 155 10.90 5.76 -4.08
CA ALA A 155 11.14 6.30 -5.41
C ALA A 155 12.28 5.57 -6.14
N GLU A 156 13.40 5.31 -5.46
CA GLU A 156 14.50 4.50 -6.01
C GLU A 156 14.03 3.08 -6.37
N PHE A 157 13.25 2.44 -5.48
CA PHE A 157 12.72 1.10 -5.75
C PHE A 157 11.82 1.09 -6.98
N VAL A 158 10.93 2.07 -7.15
CA VAL A 158 10.09 2.17 -8.34
C VAL A 158 10.94 2.42 -9.58
N ASN A 159 11.91 3.34 -9.53
CA ASN A 159 12.79 3.63 -10.65
C ASN A 159 13.54 2.37 -11.14
N LEU A 160 14.05 1.57 -10.21
CA LEU A 160 14.77 0.33 -10.52
C LEU A 160 13.88 -0.82 -11.02
N THR A 161 12.56 -0.77 -10.77
CA THR A 161 11.63 -1.89 -11.04
C THR A 161 10.52 -1.55 -12.04
N THR A 162 10.45 -0.31 -12.51
CA THR A 162 9.39 0.14 -13.43
C THR A 162 9.43 -0.64 -14.75
N SER A 163 10.62 -0.92 -15.28
CA SER A 163 10.78 -1.78 -16.45
C SER A 163 10.47 -3.25 -16.11
N PRO A 164 9.75 -4.00 -16.97
CA PRO A 164 9.32 -3.66 -18.33
C PRO A 164 7.82 -3.27 -18.42
N ALA A 165 7.24 -2.65 -17.40
CA ALA A 165 5.80 -2.35 -17.42
C ALA A 165 5.45 -1.22 -18.39
N ASP A 166 4.29 -1.33 -19.03
CA ASP A 166 3.71 -0.28 -19.87
C ASP A 166 3.17 0.87 -19.01
N VAL A 167 2.72 0.56 -17.79
CA VAL A 167 2.19 1.53 -16.82
C VAL A 167 2.68 1.18 -15.42
N SER A 168 3.18 2.17 -14.69
CA SER A 168 3.59 2.04 -13.28
C SER A 168 2.81 3.02 -12.41
N ILE A 169 2.17 2.53 -11.35
CA ILE A 169 1.36 3.35 -10.45
C ILE A 169 1.77 3.11 -9.01
N LEU A 170 2.11 4.20 -8.31
CA LEU A 170 2.26 4.22 -6.87
C LEU A 170 0.96 4.68 -6.22
N ALA A 171 0.40 3.84 -5.35
CA ALA A 171 -0.81 4.10 -4.59
C ALA A 171 -0.58 3.77 -3.12
N GLY A 172 -1.23 4.51 -2.23
CA GLY A 172 -1.09 4.26 -0.81
C GLY A 172 -1.40 5.48 0.04
N ASP A 173 -1.21 5.29 1.34
CA ASP A 173 -1.20 6.38 2.31
C ASP A 173 0.22 6.91 2.43
N LEU A 174 0.48 8.05 1.79
CA LEU A 174 1.81 8.63 1.75
C LEU A 174 2.14 9.47 3.00
N ASN A 175 1.18 9.69 3.91
CA ASN A 175 1.34 10.54 5.09
C ASN A 175 2.05 11.87 4.80
N THR A 176 1.72 12.46 3.64
CA THR A 176 2.29 13.73 3.16
C THR A 176 1.32 14.40 2.20
N ALA A 177 1.31 15.73 2.18
CA ALA A 177 0.50 16.56 1.32
C ALA A 177 1.32 17.18 0.17
N PRO A 178 0.66 17.62 -0.93
CA PRO A 178 1.32 18.38 -1.97
C PRO A 178 2.03 19.62 -1.41
N GLY A 179 3.35 19.71 -1.61
CA GLY A 179 4.20 20.82 -1.15
C GLY A 179 5.17 20.44 -0.03
N ASP A 180 4.89 19.37 0.71
CA ASP A 180 5.78 18.86 1.76
C ASP A 180 7.11 18.37 1.19
N LEU A 181 8.15 18.38 2.02
CA LEU A 181 9.49 17.93 1.63
C LEU A 181 9.49 16.46 1.17
N SER A 182 8.84 15.57 1.91
CA SER A 182 8.68 14.16 1.56
C SER A 182 7.97 13.96 0.21
N PHE A 183 6.93 14.75 -0.06
CA PHE A 183 6.22 14.71 -1.34
C PHE A 183 7.10 15.18 -2.52
N ARG A 184 7.97 16.18 -2.29
CA ARG A 184 8.91 16.64 -3.32
C ARG A 184 9.91 15.57 -3.72
N TYR A 185 10.42 14.78 -2.79
CA TYR A 185 11.30 13.65 -3.11
C TYR A 185 10.61 12.57 -3.94
N TYR A 186 9.30 12.35 -3.74
CA TYR A 186 8.52 11.50 -4.63
C TYR A 186 8.47 12.03 -6.06
N ILE A 187 8.24 13.32 -6.26
CA ILE A 187 8.11 13.90 -7.60
C ILE A 187 9.48 14.02 -8.29
N GLN A 188 10.51 14.44 -7.56
CA GLN A 188 11.78 14.87 -8.15
C GLN A 188 12.60 13.72 -8.77
N LEU A 189 12.31 12.47 -8.43
CA LEU A 189 12.95 11.29 -9.01
C LEU A 189 12.26 10.75 -10.29
N TYR A 190 11.07 11.25 -10.65
CA TYR A 190 10.32 10.78 -11.84
C TYR A 190 10.32 11.79 -13.01
N PHE A 191 10.69 13.05 -12.76
CA PHE A 191 10.62 14.13 -13.76
C PHE A 191 11.99 14.74 -14.11
N ASN A 192 13.10 14.05 -13.83
CA ASN A 192 14.42 14.41 -14.35
C ASN A 192 14.83 13.49 -15.49
#